data_AF-A0A5Q0NQW5-F1
#
_entry.id   AF-A0A5Q0NQW5-F1
#
_cell.length_a   1.000
_cell.length_b   1.000
_cell.length_c   1.000
_cell.angle_alpha   90.00
_cell.angle_beta   90.00
_cell.angle_gamma   90.00
#
_symmetry.space_group_name_H-M   'P 1'
#
loop_
_entity.id
_entity.type
_entity.pdbx_description
1 polymer ?
#
loop_
_entity_poly.entity_id
_entity_poly.type
_entity_poly.pdbx_seq_one_letter_code
_entity_poly.pdbx_strand_id
1 'polypeptide(L)'
;MSSSIVRRTGVLALLSALVTGGLAVTGPTPAVAAPTPTGTATAPSGPATAGARWLTSQLTGGLVEGEWGPDHGLSIDVALALAAVGSEDGVQQVADALATSLDAYVTGDAFGDADSSYAGATAKAAVLAVVAERDPRAFGGRDLIAALEQVTTDSGPAAGRIVDRSTYGDYANALGQAYAVRALEAAGSTEAAAATSYLLDQQCAAGFFRLELGAVEAADQTCDGAPGAEPDTDVTALAVLSLLPQADHADVKPHLTAALDWLRRSQRGDGSFGGGVATEAPNANSTGLAAWALGEAGRTKAAARAAGWVRGQQLAHAGACTPYRAGDLGAIAYDAAGLDTVKSSGVAELRDQVRRASAQALPALTWAPGRVDEVVVPPMAPPRFHRAGTRVAVWLGPLAPGEPVCVTVAGSRRQVRADHTGAARALMKLPARTATHAVRAVATSGSVTPFPSRLRALAATTPVVKLRARVARGRTVPVRVRGLAAREPATLRFRGKVVARGTSDASGRWTPRLRVTGKAGPATLAVRGAFADRRRSVTVTVVPR
;
A
#
# COMPACT_ATOMS: atom_id res chain seq x y z
N MET A 1 40.37 30.87 8.89
CA MET A 1 40.40 32.28 8.45
C MET A 1 39.44 32.44 7.29
N SER A 2 38.31 33.11 7.57
CA SER A 2 37.40 33.89 6.71
C SER A 2 37.16 33.42 5.26
N SER A 3 35.96 32.94 4.91
CA SER A 3 34.75 33.72 4.54
C SER A 3 34.84 34.31 3.11
N SER A 4 33.82 34.36 2.25
CA SER A 4 32.39 34.01 2.30
C SER A 4 31.74 34.44 0.95
N ILE A 5 30.70 33.71 0.53
CA ILE A 5 29.35 34.16 0.10
C ILE A 5 29.21 35.43 -0.77
N VAL A 6 28.52 35.30 -1.91
CA VAL A 6 27.86 36.40 -2.63
C VAL A 6 26.34 36.23 -2.58
N ARG A 7 25.67 37.13 -1.87
CA ARG A 7 24.24 37.48 -2.03
C ARG A 7 24.15 38.70 -2.95
N ARG A 8 23.12 38.76 -3.80
CA ARG A 8 22.66 40.00 -4.44
C ARG A 8 21.23 40.30 -4.00
N THR A 9 21.05 41.44 -3.36
CA THR A 9 19.78 42.16 -3.19
C THR A 9 19.79 43.39 -4.09
N GLY A 10 18.65 43.72 -4.68
CA GLY A 10 18.38 44.96 -5.40
C GLY A 10 17.22 45.71 -4.74
N VAL A 11 17.33 47.04 -4.73
CA VAL A 11 16.73 48.01 -3.81
C VAL A 11 15.64 48.87 -4.49
N LEU A 12 14.64 49.27 -3.68
CA LEU A 12 13.71 50.44 -3.67
C LEU A 12 13.21 51.13 -4.96
N ALA A 13 11.92 51.50 -4.96
CA ALA A 13 11.46 52.90 -4.85
C ALA A 13 9.94 53.01 -4.55
N LEU A 14 9.61 53.90 -3.60
CA LEU A 14 8.27 54.42 -3.25
C LEU A 14 7.95 55.69 -4.06
N LEU A 15 6.67 56.00 -4.31
CA LEU A 15 6.06 57.34 -4.15
C LEU A 15 4.53 57.33 -4.37
N SER A 16 3.86 58.10 -3.51
CA SER A 16 2.42 58.26 -3.35
C SER A 16 1.87 59.51 -4.06
N ALA A 17 0.59 59.51 -4.48
CA ALA A 17 -0.26 60.71 -4.51
C ALA A 17 -1.76 60.36 -4.65
N LEU A 18 -2.58 60.89 -3.74
CA LEU A 18 -4.05 60.97 -3.80
C LEU A 18 -4.49 62.21 -4.61
N VAL A 19 -5.71 62.22 -5.18
CA VAL A 19 -6.86 63.11 -4.80
C VAL A 19 -8.01 63.09 -5.85
N THR A 20 -9.20 62.65 -5.36
CA THR A 20 -10.62 63.01 -5.62
C THR A 20 -11.28 63.04 -7.02
N GLY A 21 -12.45 62.36 -7.09
CA GLY A 21 -13.74 63.03 -7.31
C GLY A 21 -14.56 62.65 -8.55
N GLY A 22 -15.61 61.82 -8.37
CA GLY A 22 -16.65 61.62 -9.39
C GLY A 22 -17.77 60.68 -8.91
N LEU A 23 -18.92 61.26 -8.53
CA LEU A 23 -20.16 60.53 -8.21
C LEU A 23 -20.76 59.86 -9.45
N ALA A 24 -21.15 58.59 -9.32
CA ALA A 24 -22.25 58.00 -10.09
C ALA A 24 -23.00 56.99 -9.20
N VAL A 25 -24.30 57.26 -9.00
CA VAL A 25 -25.26 56.41 -8.31
C VAL A 25 -25.87 55.44 -9.33
N THR A 26 -25.72 54.12 -9.15
CA THR A 26 -26.62 53.10 -9.73
C THR A 26 -26.63 51.81 -8.90
N GLY A 27 -27.76 51.53 -8.24
CA GLY A 27 -28.31 50.18 -7.99
C GLY A 27 -27.83 49.39 -6.76
N PRO A 28 -28.73 48.75 -5.98
CA PRO A 28 -28.35 47.83 -4.91
C PRO A 28 -27.88 46.50 -5.51
N THR A 29 -26.59 46.20 -5.40
CA THR A 29 -26.09 44.84 -5.59
C THR A 29 -26.57 43.97 -4.42
N PRO A 30 -27.16 42.78 -4.64
CA PRO A 30 -27.46 41.87 -3.55
C PRO A 30 -26.16 41.48 -2.85
N ALA A 31 -26.08 41.74 -1.55
CA ALA A 31 -25.01 41.24 -0.71
C ALA A 31 -25.05 39.71 -0.77
N VAL A 32 -24.07 39.11 -1.45
CA VAL A 32 -23.80 37.68 -1.34
C VAL A 32 -23.33 37.46 0.09
N ALA A 33 -24.20 36.88 0.90
CA ALA A 33 -23.82 36.38 2.21
C ALA A 33 -22.62 35.45 2.06
N ALA A 34 -21.53 35.77 2.74
CA ALA A 34 -20.38 34.88 2.83
C ALA A 34 -20.86 33.53 3.37
N PRO A 35 -20.48 32.40 2.74
CA PRO A 35 -20.83 31.10 3.28
C PRO A 35 -20.15 30.95 4.65
N THR A 36 -20.97 30.76 5.68
CA THR A 36 -20.55 30.31 6.99
C THR A 36 -19.73 29.02 6.80
N PRO A 37 -18.50 28.91 7.33
CA PRO A 37 -17.75 27.67 7.25
C PRO A 37 -18.46 26.63 8.12
N THR A 38 -19.31 25.83 7.50
CA THR A 38 -19.78 24.58 8.08
C THR A 38 -18.63 23.61 7.93
N GLY A 39 -17.91 23.41 9.04
CA GLY A 39 -16.68 22.64 9.09
C GLY A 39 -16.82 21.24 8.49
N THR A 40 -16.32 21.07 7.27
CA THR A 40 -15.69 19.82 6.86
C THR A 40 -14.28 19.84 7.43
N ALA A 41 -14.06 19.15 8.54
CA ALA A 41 -12.71 18.80 8.94
C ALA A 41 -12.07 18.04 7.76
N THR A 42 -11.12 18.68 7.08
CA THR A 42 -10.23 18.04 6.11
C THR A 42 -9.60 16.84 6.82
N ALA A 43 -10.00 15.63 6.45
CA ALA A 43 -9.32 14.43 6.94
C ALA A 43 -7.84 14.49 6.47
N PRO A 44 -6.89 14.01 7.29
CA PRO A 44 -5.48 14.33 7.15
C PRO A 44 -4.93 13.85 5.80
N SER A 45 -4.07 14.68 5.21
CA SER A 45 -2.74 14.36 4.71
C SER A 45 -2.48 12.92 4.19
N GLY A 46 -1.87 12.82 3.01
CA GLY A 46 -1.68 11.58 2.25
C GLY A 46 -1.01 10.42 3.02
N PRO A 47 -0.89 9.23 2.39
CA PRO A 47 -0.42 8.02 3.06
C PRO A 47 0.91 8.20 3.81
N ALA A 48 1.85 8.97 3.26
CA ALA A 48 3.11 9.32 3.94
C ALA A 48 2.87 10.09 5.25
N THR A 49 2.07 11.15 5.25
CA THR A 49 1.81 11.92 6.47
C THR A 49 1.02 11.12 7.51
N ALA A 50 0.10 10.25 7.09
CA ALA A 50 -0.58 9.35 8.02
C ALA A 50 0.42 8.42 8.73
N GLY A 51 1.37 7.85 7.97
CA GLY A 51 2.42 6.99 8.52
C GLY A 51 3.41 7.74 9.40
N ALA A 52 3.83 8.95 9.01
CA ALA A 52 4.67 9.83 9.82
C ALA A 52 4.05 10.10 11.19
N ARG A 53 2.79 10.54 11.20
CA ARG A 53 2.02 10.77 12.43
C ARG A 53 1.94 9.52 13.30
N TRP A 54 1.73 8.34 12.70
CA TRP A 54 1.69 7.10 13.45
C TRP A 54 3.05 6.78 14.08
N LEU A 55 4.15 6.86 13.32
CA LEU A 55 5.50 6.63 13.84
C LEU A 55 5.87 7.61 14.95
N THR A 56 5.58 8.91 14.80
CA THR A 56 5.81 9.89 15.87
C THR A 56 5.04 9.52 17.15
N SER A 57 3.82 8.99 17.02
CA SER A 57 3.06 8.51 18.19
C SER A 57 3.62 7.24 18.85
N GLN A 58 4.59 6.57 18.21
CA GLN A 58 5.28 5.41 18.79
C GLN A 58 6.49 5.77 19.64
N LEU A 59 6.88 7.05 19.67
CA LEU A 59 8.00 7.55 20.48
C LEU A 59 7.56 7.73 21.94
N THR A 60 8.31 7.12 22.86
CA THR A 60 8.24 7.32 24.31
C THR A 60 9.53 8.04 24.71
N GLY A 61 9.42 9.27 25.23
CA GLY A 61 10.62 10.07 25.55
C GLY A 61 11.54 10.33 24.35
N GLY A 62 10.99 10.33 23.13
CA GLY A 62 11.75 10.50 21.88
C GLY A 62 12.27 9.21 21.25
N LEU A 63 12.17 8.05 21.91
CA LEU A 63 12.66 6.77 21.39
C LEU A 63 11.53 5.74 21.23
N VAL A 64 11.72 4.79 20.32
CA VAL A 64 10.86 3.60 20.23
C VAL A 64 11.26 2.62 21.32
N GLU A 65 10.28 2.13 22.07
CA GLU A 65 10.50 1.07 23.07
C GLU A 65 10.45 -0.32 22.42
N GLY A 66 11.48 -1.13 22.65
CA GLY A 66 11.54 -2.56 22.36
C GLY A 66 11.14 -3.41 23.57
N GLU A 67 11.48 -4.70 23.53
CA GLU A 67 11.22 -5.64 24.63
C GLU A 67 12.04 -5.34 25.89
N TRP A 68 13.27 -4.84 25.71
CA TRP A 68 14.27 -4.67 26.77
C TRP A 68 14.51 -3.21 27.15
N GLY A 69 13.62 -2.29 26.74
CA GLY A 69 13.78 -0.84 26.88
C GLY A 69 13.92 -0.15 25.53
N PRO A 70 14.51 1.06 25.49
CA PRO A 70 14.66 1.81 24.25
C PRO A 70 15.40 1.02 23.17
N ASP A 71 14.83 0.95 21.96
CA ASP A 71 15.45 0.39 20.77
C ASP A 71 16.04 1.54 19.95
N HIS A 72 17.30 1.86 20.21
CA HIS A 72 18.05 2.93 19.55
C HIS A 72 18.14 2.74 18.03
N GLY A 73 18.41 1.50 17.59
CA GLY A 73 18.54 1.17 16.18
C GLY A 73 17.25 1.41 15.41
N LEU A 74 16.11 0.97 15.94
CA LEU A 74 14.79 1.21 15.37
C LEU A 74 14.38 2.68 15.49
N SER A 75 14.76 3.37 16.58
CA SER A 75 14.51 4.80 16.74
C SER A 75 15.19 5.61 15.63
N ILE A 76 16.44 5.27 15.29
CA ILE A 76 17.14 5.88 14.15
C ILE A 76 16.40 5.57 12.84
N ASP A 77 15.94 4.34 12.60
CA ASP A 77 15.15 4.02 11.40
C ASP A 77 13.87 4.88 11.32
N VAL A 78 13.20 5.13 12.45
CA VAL A 78 12.06 6.04 12.51
C VAL A 78 12.47 7.46 12.12
N ALA A 79 13.58 7.98 12.65
CA ALA A 79 14.05 9.32 12.29
C ALA A 79 14.41 9.43 10.80
N LEU A 80 15.12 8.45 10.24
CA LEU A 80 15.44 8.40 8.81
C LEU A 80 14.17 8.37 7.95
N ALA A 81 13.16 7.61 8.39
CA ALA A 81 11.88 7.54 7.71
C ALA A 81 11.10 8.86 7.76
N LEU A 82 11.11 9.54 8.91
CA LEU A 82 10.47 10.82 9.11
C LEU A 82 11.15 11.93 8.30
N ALA A 83 12.48 11.94 8.24
CA ALA A 83 13.24 12.86 7.40
C ALA A 83 12.89 12.67 5.90
N ALA A 84 12.83 11.42 5.43
CA ALA A 84 12.50 11.12 4.04
C ALA A 84 11.09 11.59 3.62
N VAL A 85 10.19 11.82 4.58
CA VAL A 85 8.83 12.35 4.33
C VAL A 85 8.65 13.81 4.80
N GLY A 86 9.73 14.48 5.19
CA GLY A 86 9.75 15.90 5.58
C GLY A 86 9.11 16.19 6.95
N SER A 87 9.22 15.28 7.92
CA SER A 87 8.65 15.39 9.26
C SER A 87 9.72 15.72 10.31
N GLU A 88 10.27 16.94 10.23
CA GLU A 88 11.43 17.39 11.03
C GLU A 88 11.27 17.25 12.55
N ASP A 89 10.13 17.65 13.13
CA ASP A 89 9.95 17.64 14.59
C ASP A 89 10.20 16.26 15.23
N GLY A 90 9.86 15.18 14.52
CA GLY A 90 10.10 13.82 15.00
C GLY A 90 11.55 13.37 14.81
N VAL A 91 12.24 13.85 13.77
CA VAL A 91 13.69 13.64 13.59
C VAL A 91 14.44 14.25 14.76
N GLN A 92 14.09 15.48 15.13
CA GLN A 92 14.72 16.23 16.23
C GLN A 92 14.46 15.55 17.58
N GLN A 93 13.24 15.09 17.85
CA GLN A 93 12.93 14.33 19.07
C GLN A 93 13.78 13.07 19.25
N VAL A 94 13.96 12.30 18.18
CA VAL A 94 14.81 11.10 18.22
C VAL A 94 16.27 11.50 18.41
N ALA A 95 16.77 12.50 17.69
CA ALA A 95 18.15 12.95 17.80
C ALA A 95 18.50 13.42 19.21
N ASP A 96 17.64 14.24 19.84
CA ASP A 96 17.87 14.75 21.19
C ASP A 96 17.86 13.61 22.23
N ALA A 97 16.93 12.66 22.10
CA ALA A 97 16.83 11.51 23.01
C ALA A 97 17.97 10.51 22.81
N LEU A 98 18.37 10.23 21.56
CA LEU A 98 19.51 9.37 21.24
C LEU A 98 20.80 9.97 21.78
N ALA A 99 21.01 11.29 21.62
CA ALA A 99 22.19 11.98 22.13
C ALA A 99 22.39 11.81 23.65
N THR A 100 21.30 11.70 24.41
CA THR A 100 21.34 11.50 25.88
C THR A 100 21.71 10.08 26.30
N SER A 101 21.56 9.10 25.41
CA SER A 101 21.80 7.68 25.68
C SER A 101 22.68 7.01 24.64
N LEU A 102 23.54 7.80 23.98
CA LEU A 102 24.31 7.41 22.80
C LEU A 102 25.24 6.23 23.09
N ASP A 103 25.96 6.28 24.21
CA ASP A 103 26.91 5.23 24.59
C ASP A 103 26.24 3.86 24.72
N ALA A 104 24.99 3.80 25.20
CA ALA A 104 24.24 2.54 25.30
C ALA A 104 23.93 1.89 23.94
N TYR A 105 24.15 2.61 22.84
CA TYR A 105 23.96 2.10 21.48
C TYR A 105 25.29 1.83 20.74
N VAL A 106 26.27 2.71 20.90
CA VAL A 106 27.54 2.64 20.14
C VAL A 106 28.67 1.91 20.88
N THR A 107 28.49 1.64 22.18
CA THR A 107 29.39 0.83 23.01
C THR A 107 28.63 -0.28 23.72
N GLY A 108 29.38 -1.16 24.37
CA GLY A 108 28.88 -2.29 25.16
C GLY A 108 29.07 -2.14 26.66
N ASP A 109 29.42 -0.94 27.14
CA ASP A 109 29.69 -0.67 28.55
C ASP A 109 28.49 -1.05 29.43
N ALA A 110 27.28 -0.78 28.95
CA ALA A 110 26.02 -1.05 29.65
C ALA A 110 25.76 -2.54 29.93
N PHE A 111 26.42 -3.43 29.19
CA PHE A 111 26.31 -4.89 29.37
C PHE A 111 27.67 -5.56 29.61
N GLY A 112 28.66 -4.79 30.07
CA GLY A 112 29.93 -5.31 30.58
C GLY A 112 31.03 -5.53 29.54
N ASP A 113 30.87 -5.03 28.32
CA ASP A 113 31.91 -5.05 27.29
C ASP A 113 32.59 -3.69 27.22
N ALA A 114 33.39 -3.40 28.26
CA ALA A 114 34.07 -2.12 28.40
C ALA A 114 35.04 -1.85 27.23
N ASP A 115 35.19 -0.58 26.86
CA ASP A 115 36.06 -0.12 25.76
C ASP A 115 35.67 -0.63 24.36
N SER A 116 34.48 -1.23 24.23
CA SER A 116 33.97 -1.70 22.95
C SER A 116 33.44 -0.58 22.07
N SER A 117 33.46 -0.82 20.76
CA SER A 117 32.90 0.06 19.75
C SER A 117 32.23 -0.77 18.66
N TYR A 118 30.93 -0.55 18.50
CA TYR A 118 30.13 -1.19 17.46
C TYR A 118 30.09 -0.27 16.23
N ALA A 119 30.80 -0.67 15.19
CA ALA A 119 31.07 0.18 14.03
C ALA A 119 29.79 0.48 13.24
N GLY A 120 28.92 -0.53 13.04
CA GLY A 120 27.64 -0.34 12.37
C GLY A 120 26.68 0.58 13.13
N ALA A 121 26.62 0.44 14.46
CA ALA A 121 25.82 1.31 15.32
C ALA A 121 26.34 2.75 15.32
N THR A 122 27.66 2.92 15.45
CA THR A 122 28.37 4.21 15.37
C THR A 122 28.08 4.91 14.04
N ALA A 123 28.22 4.19 12.93
CA ALA A 123 27.94 4.70 11.60
C ALA A 123 26.47 5.13 11.43
N LYS A 124 25.53 4.31 11.88
CA LYS A 124 24.09 4.62 11.80
C LYS A 124 23.72 5.83 12.65
N ALA A 125 24.30 5.98 13.85
CA ALA A 125 24.13 7.16 14.68
C ALA A 125 24.74 8.43 14.04
N ALA A 126 25.89 8.30 13.37
CA ALA A 126 26.50 9.42 12.63
C ALA A 126 25.60 9.87 11.47
N VAL A 127 24.97 8.93 10.75
CA VAL A 127 23.98 9.26 9.71
C VAL A 127 22.74 9.95 10.31
N LEU A 128 22.27 9.55 11.51
CA LEU A 128 21.22 10.30 12.20
C LEU A 128 21.66 11.74 12.48
N ALA A 129 22.87 11.96 13.01
CA ALA A 129 23.37 13.29 13.30
C ALA A 129 23.36 14.17 12.04
N VAL A 130 23.84 13.63 10.91
CA VAL A 130 23.81 14.33 9.60
C VAL A 130 22.37 14.67 9.18
N VAL A 131 21.46 13.70 9.24
CA VAL A 131 20.05 13.89 8.83
C VAL A 131 19.30 14.86 9.76
N ALA A 132 19.65 14.90 11.04
CA ALA A 132 19.08 15.81 12.02
C ALA A 132 19.75 17.21 12.01
N GLU A 133 20.64 17.48 11.06
CA GLU A 133 21.42 18.71 10.97
C GLU A 133 22.22 19.01 12.26
N ARG A 134 22.78 17.96 12.87
CA ARG A 134 23.69 18.02 14.01
C ARG A 134 25.12 17.74 13.55
N ASP A 135 26.10 18.19 14.33
CA ASP A 135 27.50 17.87 14.07
C ASP A 135 27.81 16.43 14.51
N PRO A 136 28.09 15.48 13.58
CA PRO A 136 28.46 14.11 13.95
C PRO A 136 29.77 14.04 14.74
N ARG A 137 30.60 15.10 14.76
CA ARG A 137 31.83 15.18 15.55
C ARG A 137 31.62 15.61 17.01
N ALA A 138 30.40 15.99 17.37
CA ALA A 138 30.04 16.40 18.72
C ALA A 138 28.69 15.84 19.20
N PHE A 139 28.15 14.85 18.50
CA PHE A 139 26.81 14.32 18.75
C PHE A 139 26.77 13.53 20.07
N GLY A 140 25.87 13.89 20.98
CA GLY A 140 25.80 13.28 22.32
C GLY A 140 27.09 13.42 23.13
N GLY A 141 27.94 14.40 22.82
CA GLY A 141 29.26 14.57 23.45
C GLY A 141 30.36 13.66 22.89
N ARG A 142 30.10 12.92 21.80
CA ARG A 142 31.07 12.05 21.12
C ARG A 142 31.41 12.56 19.73
N ASP A 143 32.66 12.30 19.32
CA ASP A 143 33.05 12.38 17.91
C ASP A 143 32.81 11.01 17.26
N LEU A 144 31.65 10.87 16.62
CA LEU A 144 31.27 9.61 15.96
C LEU A 144 32.10 9.36 14.69
N ILE A 145 32.62 10.41 14.06
CA ILE A 145 33.46 10.28 12.87
C ILE A 145 34.84 9.75 13.28
N ALA A 146 35.47 10.35 14.29
CA ALA A 146 36.73 9.85 14.82
C ALA A 146 36.60 8.42 15.37
N ALA A 147 35.49 8.09 16.03
CA ALA A 147 35.22 6.74 16.49
C ALA A 147 35.11 5.75 15.31
N LEU A 148 34.42 6.14 14.23
CA LEU A 148 34.26 5.32 13.03
C LEU A 148 35.57 5.13 12.26
N GLU A 149 36.39 6.18 12.16
CA GLU A 149 37.73 6.13 11.56
C GLU A 149 38.62 5.11 12.31
N GLN A 150 38.59 5.08 13.65
CA GLN A 150 39.37 4.11 14.43
C GLN A 150 38.97 2.66 14.16
N VAL A 151 37.72 2.40 13.79
CA VAL A 151 37.20 1.06 13.51
C VAL A 151 37.10 0.76 12.02
N THR A 152 37.69 1.61 11.18
CA THR A 152 37.87 1.37 9.75
C THR A 152 39.26 0.80 9.53
N THR A 153 39.37 -0.28 8.76
CA THR A 153 40.65 -0.94 8.51
C THR A 153 41.51 -0.09 7.57
N ASP A 154 42.70 0.31 8.01
CA ASP A 154 43.55 1.26 7.25
C ASP A 154 44.26 0.65 6.04
N SER A 155 44.57 -0.67 6.08
CA SER A 155 45.46 -1.28 5.09
C SER A 155 45.24 -2.77 4.89
N GLY A 156 45.88 -3.33 3.86
CA GLY A 156 45.76 -4.73 3.50
C GLY A 156 44.51 -5.01 2.64
N PRO A 157 44.17 -6.30 2.42
CA PRO A 157 43.04 -6.68 1.57
C PRO A 157 41.70 -6.11 2.04
N ALA A 158 41.53 -5.91 3.35
CA ALA A 158 40.31 -5.38 3.96
C ALA A 158 40.33 -3.86 4.19
N ALA A 159 41.25 -3.11 3.55
CA ALA A 159 41.28 -1.65 3.66
C ALA A 159 39.90 -1.03 3.38
N GLY A 160 39.42 -0.15 4.25
CA GLY A 160 38.09 0.46 4.21
C GLY A 160 36.97 -0.34 4.88
N ARG A 161 37.20 -1.59 5.27
CA ARG A 161 36.22 -2.41 6.01
C ARG A 161 36.03 -1.88 7.43
N ILE A 162 34.79 -1.64 7.84
CA ILE A 162 34.47 -1.42 9.25
C ILE A 162 34.56 -2.72 10.06
N VAL A 163 34.97 -2.63 11.32
CA VAL A 163 35.18 -3.79 12.21
C VAL A 163 34.66 -3.47 13.60
N ASP A 164 33.85 -4.33 14.21
CA ASP A 164 33.52 -4.13 15.62
C ASP A 164 34.74 -4.39 16.51
N ARG A 165 34.95 -3.53 17.50
CA ARG A 165 35.88 -3.79 18.60
C ARG A 165 35.06 -4.28 19.78
N SER A 166 35.03 -5.59 20.00
CA SER A 166 34.25 -6.20 21.07
C SER A 166 34.86 -7.51 21.54
N THR A 167 34.68 -7.85 22.81
CA THR A 167 35.01 -9.19 23.32
C THR A 167 34.15 -10.29 22.72
N TYR A 168 33.01 -9.94 22.11
CA TYR A 168 32.11 -10.87 21.42
C TYR A 168 32.51 -11.16 19.97
N GLY A 169 33.53 -10.47 19.45
CA GLY A 169 34.00 -10.59 18.08
C GLY A 169 33.44 -9.52 17.15
N ASP A 170 33.67 -9.72 15.85
CA ASP A 170 33.27 -8.79 14.80
C ASP A 170 31.96 -9.21 14.13
N TYR A 171 30.93 -8.36 14.25
CA TYR A 171 29.62 -8.55 13.61
C TYR A 171 29.33 -7.46 12.57
N ALA A 172 30.36 -6.75 12.11
CA ALA A 172 30.21 -5.78 11.05
C ALA A 172 29.69 -6.45 9.77
N ASN A 173 28.70 -5.82 9.14
CA ASN A 173 28.06 -6.31 7.93
C ASN A 173 27.90 -5.17 6.90
N ALA A 174 27.45 -5.50 5.69
CA ALA A 174 27.31 -4.54 4.61
C ALA A 174 26.28 -3.42 4.88
N LEU A 175 25.30 -3.63 5.77
CA LEU A 175 24.39 -2.56 6.19
C LEU A 175 25.14 -1.50 7.00
N GLY A 176 25.95 -1.94 7.97
CA GLY A 176 26.84 -1.05 8.73
C GLY A 176 27.84 -0.34 7.83
N GLN A 177 28.48 -1.08 6.91
CA GLN A 177 29.40 -0.51 5.92
C GLN A 177 28.73 0.56 5.06
N ALA A 178 27.49 0.33 4.61
CA ALA A 178 26.73 1.33 3.84
C ALA A 178 26.47 2.60 4.66
N TYR A 179 26.12 2.50 5.94
CA TYR A 179 26.00 3.68 6.80
C TYR A 179 27.36 4.38 7.00
N ALA A 180 28.45 3.61 7.11
CA ALA A 180 29.79 4.15 7.32
C ALA A 180 30.24 4.99 6.13
N VAL A 181 30.07 4.46 4.91
CA VAL A 181 30.31 5.19 3.66
C VAL A 181 29.56 6.51 3.62
N ARG A 182 28.26 6.50 3.95
CA ARG A 182 27.44 7.71 3.95
C ARG A 182 27.90 8.73 4.99
N ALA A 183 28.22 8.28 6.20
CA ALA A 183 28.65 9.15 7.29
C ALA A 183 30.03 9.77 7.03
N LEU A 184 31.01 8.97 6.61
CA LEU A 184 32.37 9.40 6.33
C LEU A 184 32.40 10.38 5.15
N GLU A 185 31.66 10.08 4.08
CA GLU A 185 31.52 10.97 2.93
C GLU A 185 30.89 12.31 3.33
N ALA A 186 29.77 12.29 4.06
CA ALA A 186 29.11 13.51 4.53
C ALA A 186 30.00 14.35 5.45
N ALA A 187 30.90 13.70 6.20
CA ALA A 187 31.85 14.36 7.09
C ALA A 187 33.13 14.84 6.38
N GLY A 188 33.36 14.48 5.12
CA GLY A 188 34.61 14.74 4.40
C GLY A 188 35.82 14.05 5.01
N SER A 189 35.64 12.84 5.57
CA SER A 189 36.72 12.05 6.16
C SER A 189 37.69 11.54 5.10
N THR A 190 38.96 11.39 5.47
CA THR A 190 39.99 10.77 4.60
C THR A 190 39.73 9.29 4.36
N GLU A 191 38.99 8.61 5.25
CA GLU A 191 38.63 7.20 5.10
C GLU A 191 37.47 6.95 4.14
N ALA A 192 36.75 8.00 3.73
CA ALA A 192 35.55 7.89 2.90
C ALA A 192 35.80 7.15 1.58
N ALA A 193 36.93 7.42 0.92
CA ALA A 193 37.29 6.78 -0.34
C ALA A 193 37.57 5.27 -0.16
N ALA A 194 38.33 4.90 0.87
CA ALA A 194 38.64 3.49 1.17
C ALA A 194 37.36 2.73 1.56
N ALA A 195 36.55 3.30 2.46
CA ALA A 195 35.29 2.71 2.87
C ALA A 195 34.30 2.53 1.70
N THR A 196 34.27 3.50 0.77
CA THR A 196 33.46 3.42 -0.45
C THR A 196 33.97 2.29 -1.34
N SER A 197 35.27 2.25 -1.63
CA SER A 197 35.87 1.18 -2.45
C SER A 197 35.54 -0.20 -1.88
N TYR A 198 35.72 -0.38 -0.56
CA TYR A 198 35.40 -1.64 0.09
C TYR A 198 33.91 -2.01 -0.05
N LEU A 199 33.00 -1.05 0.11
CA LEU A 199 31.57 -1.28 -0.11
C LEU A 199 31.30 -1.72 -1.55
N LEU A 200 31.89 -1.07 -2.55
CA LEU A 200 31.73 -1.43 -3.97
C LEU A 200 32.16 -2.87 -4.24
N ASP A 201 33.23 -3.35 -3.59
CA ASP A 201 33.67 -4.75 -3.67
C ASP A 201 32.65 -5.75 -3.10
N GLN A 202 31.72 -5.29 -2.25
CA GLN A 202 30.64 -6.13 -1.71
C GLN A 202 29.48 -6.32 -2.70
N GLN A 203 29.51 -5.66 -3.86
CA GLN A 203 28.58 -5.92 -4.94
C GLN A 203 29.05 -7.12 -5.76
N CYS A 204 28.18 -8.11 -5.89
CA CYS A 204 28.43 -9.31 -6.68
C CYS A 204 28.19 -9.02 -8.17
N ALA A 205 28.77 -9.82 -9.08
CA ALA A 205 28.60 -9.64 -10.52
C ALA A 205 27.13 -9.61 -10.98
N ALA A 206 26.22 -10.24 -10.23
CA ALA A 206 24.78 -10.21 -10.48
C ALA A 206 24.12 -8.84 -10.22
N GLY A 207 24.78 -7.94 -9.49
CA GLY A 207 24.38 -6.57 -9.18
C GLY A 207 23.82 -6.34 -7.78
N PHE A 208 23.60 -7.39 -6.98
CA PHE A 208 23.19 -7.25 -5.57
C PHE A 208 24.40 -7.06 -4.65
N PHE A 209 24.16 -6.50 -3.48
CA PHE A 209 25.15 -6.47 -2.39
C PHE A 209 24.84 -7.60 -1.40
N ARG A 210 25.87 -8.34 -0.99
CA ARG A 210 25.77 -9.38 0.06
C ARG A 210 25.61 -8.74 1.44
N LEU A 211 24.95 -9.43 2.37
CA LEU A 211 24.86 -9.00 3.77
C LEU A 211 26.18 -9.20 4.51
N GLU A 212 26.66 -10.44 4.53
CA GLU A 212 27.81 -10.86 5.33
C GLU A 212 29.12 -10.40 4.68
N LEU A 213 29.99 -9.79 5.48
CA LEU A 213 31.34 -9.44 5.06
C LEU A 213 32.27 -10.63 5.21
N GLY A 214 33.33 -10.67 4.41
CA GLY A 214 34.42 -11.62 4.61
C GLY A 214 35.11 -11.42 5.97
N ALA A 215 35.80 -12.47 6.43
CA ALA A 215 36.77 -12.33 7.51
C ALA A 215 37.82 -11.29 7.14
N VAL A 216 38.26 -10.46 8.10
CA VAL A 216 39.19 -9.34 7.86
C VAL A 216 40.49 -9.80 7.18
N GLU A 217 40.93 -11.01 7.49
CA GLU A 217 42.18 -11.61 7.03
C GLU A 217 42.05 -12.32 5.67
N ALA A 218 40.84 -12.41 5.12
CA ALA A 218 40.64 -13.06 3.82
C ALA A 218 41.38 -12.27 2.73
N ALA A 219 42.10 -13.01 1.87
CA ALA A 219 42.88 -12.42 0.79
C ALA A 219 42.01 -11.79 -0.30
N ASP A 220 40.80 -12.32 -0.50
CA ASP A 220 39.79 -11.80 -1.40
C ASP A 220 38.60 -11.29 -0.60
N GLN A 221 38.39 -9.99 -0.63
CA GLN A 221 37.30 -9.29 0.08
C GLN A 221 36.11 -9.00 -0.83
N THR A 222 36.17 -9.37 -2.11
CA THR A 222 35.07 -9.15 -3.04
C THR A 222 33.90 -10.07 -2.72
N CYS A 223 32.70 -9.69 -3.17
CA CYS A 223 31.52 -10.54 -3.01
C CYS A 223 31.72 -11.92 -3.67
N ASP A 224 32.14 -11.93 -4.93
CA ASP A 224 32.27 -13.17 -5.72
C ASP A 224 33.47 -14.04 -5.28
N GLY A 225 34.42 -13.45 -4.55
CA GLY A 225 35.52 -14.18 -3.91
C GLY A 225 35.09 -15.03 -2.72
N ALA A 226 33.93 -14.76 -2.14
CA ALA A 226 33.41 -15.53 -1.01
C ALA A 226 32.40 -16.60 -1.45
N PRO A 227 32.54 -17.84 -0.94
CA PRO A 227 31.56 -18.88 -1.22
C PRO A 227 30.22 -18.55 -0.55
N GLY A 228 29.12 -18.69 -1.29
CA GLY A 228 27.76 -18.60 -0.75
C GLY A 228 27.26 -17.17 -0.50
N ALA A 229 27.70 -16.19 -1.29
CA ALA A 229 27.09 -14.87 -1.28
C ALA A 229 25.64 -14.95 -1.81
N GLU A 230 24.69 -14.49 -0.99
CA GLU A 230 23.26 -14.60 -1.27
C GLU A 230 22.64 -13.22 -1.54
N PRO A 231 21.65 -13.13 -2.45
CA PRO A 231 20.99 -11.88 -2.77
C PRO A 231 20.17 -11.34 -1.60
N ASP A 232 20.31 -10.05 -1.33
CA ASP A 232 19.51 -9.35 -0.34
C ASP A 232 19.02 -7.99 -0.86
N THR A 233 17.70 -7.80 -0.87
CA THR A 233 17.06 -6.56 -1.34
C THR A 233 17.30 -5.40 -0.38
N ASP A 234 17.25 -5.65 0.92
CA ASP A 234 17.36 -4.62 1.96
C ASP A 234 18.79 -4.04 1.95
N VAL A 235 19.80 -4.91 1.87
CA VAL A 235 21.20 -4.51 1.75
C VAL A 235 21.45 -3.74 0.46
N THR A 236 20.97 -4.26 -0.67
CA THR A 236 21.17 -3.61 -1.98
C THR A 236 20.50 -2.23 -2.02
N ALA A 237 19.30 -2.09 -1.47
CA ALA A 237 18.59 -0.81 -1.41
C ALA A 237 19.30 0.19 -0.50
N LEU A 238 19.79 -0.25 0.67
CA LEU A 238 20.52 0.64 1.58
C LEU A 238 21.87 1.07 0.99
N ALA A 239 22.60 0.15 0.34
CA ALA A 239 23.85 0.48 -0.37
C ALA A 239 23.60 1.54 -1.45
N VAL A 240 22.52 1.42 -2.24
CA VAL A 240 22.12 2.47 -3.19
C VAL A 240 21.90 3.81 -2.49
N LEU A 241 21.09 3.85 -1.42
CA LEU A 241 20.80 5.09 -0.69
C LEU A 241 22.06 5.75 -0.11
N SER A 242 23.03 4.95 0.35
CA SER A 242 24.29 5.44 0.89
C SER A 242 25.29 5.91 -0.17
N LEU A 243 25.24 5.34 -1.38
CA LEU A 243 26.11 5.70 -2.50
C LEU A 243 25.56 6.85 -3.36
N LEU A 244 24.25 7.14 -3.28
CA LEU A 244 23.60 8.21 -4.05
C LEU A 244 24.26 9.60 -3.92
N PRO A 245 24.73 10.06 -2.74
CA PRO A 245 25.47 11.32 -2.63
C PRO A 245 26.75 11.37 -3.49
N GLN A 246 27.29 10.21 -3.86
CA GLN A 246 28.49 10.03 -4.67
C GLN A 246 28.17 9.60 -6.11
N ALA A 247 26.92 9.74 -6.58
CA ALA A 247 26.47 9.16 -7.85
C ALA A 247 27.22 9.66 -9.10
N ASP A 248 27.89 10.81 -9.01
CA ASP A 248 28.69 11.38 -10.09
C ASP A 248 30.14 10.86 -10.11
N HIS A 249 30.58 10.14 -9.07
CA HIS A 249 31.90 9.50 -9.03
C HIS A 249 31.98 8.39 -10.09
N ALA A 250 33.05 8.38 -10.87
CA ALA A 250 33.23 7.46 -12.00
C ALA A 250 33.19 5.99 -11.58
N ASP A 251 33.73 5.68 -10.39
CA ASP A 251 33.78 4.32 -9.85
C ASP A 251 32.46 3.89 -9.22
N VAL A 252 31.67 4.82 -8.66
CA VAL A 252 30.38 4.51 -8.00
C VAL A 252 29.25 4.30 -9.01
N LYS A 253 29.24 5.07 -10.10
CA LYS A 253 28.15 5.10 -11.07
C LYS A 253 27.82 3.74 -11.72
N PRO A 254 28.80 2.89 -12.12
CA PRO A 254 28.52 1.55 -12.63
C PRO A 254 27.83 0.65 -11.59
N HIS A 255 28.28 0.70 -10.34
CA HIS A 255 27.72 -0.12 -9.26
C HIS A 255 26.28 0.30 -8.91
N LEU A 256 26.01 1.61 -8.85
CA LEU A 256 24.64 2.13 -8.72
C LEU A 256 23.75 1.64 -9.87
N THR A 257 24.24 1.68 -11.10
CA THR A 257 23.49 1.21 -12.26
C THR A 257 23.17 -0.28 -12.15
N ALA A 258 24.16 -1.11 -11.80
CA ALA A 258 23.99 -2.55 -11.62
C ALA A 258 22.99 -2.89 -10.50
N ALA A 259 23.07 -2.19 -9.36
CA ALA A 259 22.16 -2.38 -8.23
C ALA A 259 20.72 -2.00 -8.57
N LEU A 260 20.52 -0.84 -9.22
CA LEU A 260 19.20 -0.38 -9.63
C LEU A 260 18.58 -1.30 -10.69
N ASP A 261 19.39 -1.83 -11.60
CA ASP A 261 18.92 -2.78 -12.60
C ASP A 261 18.61 -4.15 -11.97
N TRP A 262 19.39 -4.59 -10.98
CA TRP A 262 19.07 -5.77 -10.18
C TRP A 262 17.75 -5.59 -9.43
N LEU A 263 17.56 -4.49 -8.68
CA LEU A 263 16.29 -4.18 -8.00
C LEU A 263 15.11 -4.19 -8.97
N ARG A 264 15.25 -3.59 -10.15
CA ARG A 264 14.18 -3.61 -11.16
C ARG A 264 13.85 -5.01 -11.68
N ARG A 265 14.85 -5.89 -11.82
CA ARG A 265 14.63 -7.29 -12.21
C ARG A 265 14.02 -8.12 -11.08
N SER A 266 14.36 -7.82 -9.84
CA SER A 266 13.85 -8.50 -8.64
C SER A 266 12.41 -8.11 -8.29
N GLN A 267 11.94 -6.95 -8.77
CA GLN A 267 10.56 -6.50 -8.53
C GLN A 267 9.53 -7.46 -9.12
N ARG A 268 8.60 -7.93 -8.28
CA ARG A 268 7.51 -8.83 -8.69
C ARG A 268 6.44 -8.09 -9.50
N GLY A 269 5.60 -8.84 -10.21
CA GLY A 269 4.55 -8.29 -11.08
C GLY A 269 3.50 -7.42 -10.37
N ASP A 270 3.30 -7.61 -9.06
CA ASP A 270 2.42 -6.79 -8.23
C ASP A 270 3.13 -5.56 -7.61
N GLY A 271 4.43 -5.39 -7.89
CA GLY A 271 5.27 -4.31 -7.39
C GLY A 271 6.09 -4.64 -6.15
N SER A 272 5.85 -5.78 -5.50
CA SER A 272 6.50 -6.15 -4.25
C SER A 272 7.92 -6.70 -4.39
N PHE A 273 8.62 -6.73 -3.27
CA PHE A 273 9.94 -7.33 -3.09
C PHE A 273 9.93 -8.25 -1.86
N GLY A 274 10.74 -9.31 -1.90
CA GLY A 274 11.20 -10.01 -0.71
C GLY A 274 12.59 -9.52 -0.30
N GLY A 275 13.04 -9.92 0.89
CA GLY A 275 14.39 -9.66 1.40
C GLY A 275 15.37 -10.76 0.98
N GLY A 276 16.32 -11.09 1.86
CA GLY A 276 17.28 -12.19 1.69
C GLY A 276 16.73 -13.59 2.00
N VAL A 277 17.63 -14.56 2.21
CA VAL A 277 17.38 -16.03 2.34
C VAL A 277 16.45 -16.45 3.50
N ALA A 278 16.08 -15.53 4.39
CA ALA A 278 15.11 -15.79 5.46
C ALA A 278 13.79 -15.01 5.30
N THR A 279 13.71 -14.13 4.31
CA THR A 279 12.62 -13.15 4.13
C THR A 279 12.24 -12.98 2.66
N GLU A 280 12.43 -14.01 1.82
CA GLU A 280 12.20 -13.97 0.36
C GLU A 280 10.73 -13.73 0.00
N ALA A 281 9.82 -14.01 0.93
CA ALA A 281 8.41 -13.70 0.78
C ALA A 281 8.18 -12.18 0.70
N PRO A 282 7.23 -11.72 -0.13
CA PRO A 282 6.88 -10.31 -0.24
C PRO A 282 6.59 -9.67 1.12
N ASN A 283 7.28 -8.58 1.44
CA ASN A 283 7.13 -7.89 2.71
C ASN A 283 7.32 -6.37 2.57
N ALA A 284 6.81 -5.62 3.55
CA ALA A 284 6.81 -4.16 3.54
C ALA A 284 8.20 -3.56 3.76
N ASN A 285 9.07 -4.21 4.52
CA ASN A 285 10.43 -3.75 4.80
C ASN A 285 11.22 -3.65 3.49
N SER A 286 11.40 -4.78 2.82
CA SER A 286 12.19 -4.89 1.59
C SER A 286 11.53 -4.14 0.43
N THR A 287 10.19 -4.21 0.32
CA THR A 287 9.46 -3.42 -0.70
C THR A 287 9.62 -1.92 -0.45
N GLY A 288 9.62 -1.51 0.81
CA GLY A 288 9.79 -0.15 1.28
C GLY A 288 11.14 0.45 0.93
N LEU A 289 12.20 -0.22 1.37
CA LEU A 289 13.59 0.18 1.11
C LEU A 289 13.89 0.19 -0.39
N ALA A 290 13.47 -0.84 -1.14
CA ALA A 290 13.64 -0.87 -2.58
C ALA A 290 12.92 0.29 -3.28
N ALA A 291 11.68 0.59 -2.88
CA ALA A 291 10.94 1.73 -3.43
C ALA A 291 11.63 3.06 -3.13
N TRP A 292 12.17 3.24 -1.92
CA TRP A 292 12.90 4.42 -1.53
C TRP A 292 14.15 4.60 -2.39
N ALA A 293 15.00 3.59 -2.47
CA ALA A 293 16.21 3.59 -3.29
C ALA A 293 15.93 3.85 -4.78
N LEU A 294 14.93 3.15 -5.34
CA LEU A 294 14.51 3.33 -6.73
C LEU A 294 13.97 4.75 -6.98
N GLY A 295 13.21 5.29 -6.04
CA GLY A 295 12.62 6.61 -6.13
C GLY A 295 13.68 7.72 -6.15
N GLU A 296 14.56 7.72 -5.15
CA GLU A 296 15.66 8.69 -5.03
C GLU A 296 16.61 8.64 -6.25
N ALA A 297 16.82 7.44 -6.82
CA ALA A 297 17.61 7.26 -8.03
C ALA A 297 16.84 7.53 -9.35
N GLY A 298 15.65 8.13 -9.29
CA GLY A 298 14.85 8.53 -10.45
C GLY A 298 14.16 7.38 -11.20
N ARG A 299 14.14 6.15 -10.67
CA ARG A 299 13.40 4.99 -11.22
C ARG A 299 11.92 5.02 -10.76
N THR A 300 11.27 6.16 -10.91
CA THR A 300 9.97 6.50 -10.31
C THR A 300 8.82 5.56 -10.68
N LYS A 301 8.81 4.99 -11.89
CA LYS A 301 7.79 3.99 -12.29
C LYS A 301 7.88 2.70 -11.47
N ALA A 302 9.09 2.24 -11.16
CA ALA A 302 9.29 1.04 -10.34
C ALA A 302 8.98 1.35 -8.87
N ALA A 303 9.43 2.50 -8.38
CA ALA A 303 9.11 2.99 -7.04
C ALA A 303 7.60 3.13 -6.83
N ALA A 304 6.85 3.69 -7.78
CA ALA A 304 5.40 3.87 -7.68
C ALA A 304 4.62 2.55 -7.59
N ARG A 305 5.09 1.49 -8.27
CA ARG A 305 4.48 0.15 -8.14
C ARG A 305 4.69 -0.43 -6.75
N ALA A 306 5.93 -0.35 -6.24
CA ALA A 306 6.26 -0.81 -4.89
C ALA A 306 5.53 -0.01 -3.81
N ALA A 307 5.46 1.32 -3.95
CA ALA A 307 4.69 2.20 -3.08
C ALA A 307 3.19 1.90 -3.09
N GLY A 308 2.63 1.53 -4.24
CA GLY A 308 1.25 1.04 -4.35
C GLY A 308 1.02 -0.25 -3.54
N TRP A 309 1.97 -1.18 -3.57
CA TRP A 309 1.93 -2.39 -2.75
C TRP A 309 2.06 -2.06 -1.25
N VAL A 310 3.01 -1.20 -0.85
CA VAL A 310 3.18 -0.74 0.55
C VAL A 310 1.91 -0.05 1.07
N ARG A 311 1.26 0.78 0.25
CA ARG A 311 -0.05 1.36 0.61
C ARG A 311 -1.13 0.30 0.84
N GLY A 312 -1.04 -0.83 0.12
CA GLY A 312 -1.87 -2.02 0.36
C GLY A 312 -1.70 -2.59 1.77
N GLN A 313 -0.52 -2.42 2.37
CA GLN A 313 -0.22 -2.87 3.73
C GLN A 313 -0.55 -1.84 4.80
N GLN A 314 -0.72 -0.57 4.42
CA GLN A 314 -1.00 0.53 5.33
C GLN A 314 -2.44 0.49 5.88
N LEU A 315 -2.58 0.64 7.19
CA LEU A 315 -3.83 0.85 7.89
C LEU A 315 -4.40 2.23 7.53
N ALA A 316 -5.44 2.25 6.71
CA ALA A 316 -6.12 3.46 6.28
C ALA A 316 -7.63 3.39 6.54
N HIS A 317 -8.26 4.56 6.66
CA HIS A 317 -9.69 4.63 6.91
C HIS A 317 -10.46 4.13 5.69
N ALA A 318 -11.36 3.18 5.90
CA ALA A 318 -12.26 2.64 4.88
C ALA A 318 -13.71 2.72 5.35
N GLY A 319 -14.13 3.89 5.84
CA GLY A 319 -15.47 4.12 6.34
C GLY A 319 -15.88 3.08 7.40
N ALA A 320 -17.11 2.58 7.27
CA ALA A 320 -17.72 1.64 8.20
C ALA A 320 -17.14 0.20 8.14
N CYS A 321 -16.09 -0.04 7.35
CA CYS A 321 -15.35 -1.29 7.31
C CYS A 321 -13.95 -1.19 7.95
N THR A 322 -13.64 -0.12 8.67
CA THR A 322 -12.35 0.06 9.37
C THR A 322 -12.31 -0.83 10.62
N PRO A 323 -11.49 -1.89 10.68
CA PRO A 323 -11.53 -2.87 11.77
C PRO A 323 -10.53 -2.58 12.91
N TYR A 324 -9.70 -1.54 12.77
CA TYR A 324 -8.67 -1.14 13.74
C TYR A 324 -8.99 0.23 14.36
N ARG A 325 -8.25 0.59 15.43
CA ARG A 325 -8.45 1.84 16.18
C ARG A 325 -8.02 3.04 15.34
N ALA A 326 -8.62 4.21 15.60
CA ALA A 326 -8.26 5.45 14.91
C ALA A 326 -6.78 5.85 15.15
N GLY A 327 -6.23 5.53 16.33
CA GLY A 327 -4.82 5.75 16.66
C GLY A 327 -3.84 4.86 15.90
N ASP A 328 -4.31 3.78 15.27
CA ASP A 328 -3.47 2.86 14.48
C ASP A 328 -3.44 3.24 12.99
N LEU A 329 -4.17 4.30 12.58
CA LEU A 329 -4.19 4.76 11.19
C LEU A 329 -2.83 5.34 10.79
N GLY A 330 -2.26 4.79 9.72
CA GLY A 330 -0.93 5.13 9.21
C GLY A 330 0.09 4.01 9.38
N ALA A 331 -0.12 3.11 10.35
CA ALA A 331 0.73 1.95 10.56
C ALA A 331 0.81 1.06 9.31
N ILE A 332 1.96 0.45 9.06
CA ILE A 332 2.20 -0.43 7.91
C ILE A 332 2.43 -1.84 8.45
N ALA A 333 1.55 -2.77 8.07
CA ALA A 333 1.74 -4.18 8.40
C ALA A 333 2.86 -4.80 7.55
N TYR A 334 3.61 -5.75 8.12
CA TYR A 334 4.73 -6.40 7.43
C TYR A 334 4.30 -7.09 6.13
N ASP A 335 3.22 -7.87 6.16
CA ASP A 335 2.70 -8.60 5.01
C ASP A 335 1.17 -8.78 5.11
N ALA A 336 0.58 -9.55 4.20
CA ALA A 336 -0.86 -9.80 4.19
C ALA A 336 -1.34 -10.54 5.45
N ALA A 337 -0.53 -11.45 6.00
CA ALA A 337 -0.87 -12.21 7.20
C ALA A 337 -0.85 -11.30 8.44
N GLY A 338 0.20 -10.48 8.59
CA GLY A 338 0.30 -9.46 9.62
C GLY A 338 -0.84 -8.44 9.52
N LEU A 339 -1.23 -8.03 8.31
CA LEU A 339 -2.39 -7.15 8.13
C LEU A 339 -3.69 -7.83 8.60
N ASP A 340 -3.87 -9.12 8.33
CA ASP A 340 -5.05 -9.86 8.78
C ASP A 340 -5.07 -10.05 10.31
N THR A 341 -3.92 -10.32 10.94
CA THR A 341 -3.77 -10.33 12.41
C THR A 341 -4.10 -8.96 13.02
N VAL A 342 -3.59 -7.87 12.43
CA VAL A 342 -3.90 -6.52 12.91
C VAL A 342 -5.40 -6.21 12.79
N LYS A 343 -6.08 -6.70 11.74
CA LYS A 343 -7.54 -6.55 11.62
C LYS A 343 -8.31 -7.39 12.65
N SER A 344 -7.82 -8.55 13.06
CA SER A 344 -8.51 -9.43 14.01
C SER A 344 -8.27 -9.04 15.47
N SER A 345 -7.04 -8.66 15.79
CA SER A 345 -6.55 -8.55 17.16
C SER A 345 -5.98 -7.17 17.51
N GLY A 346 -5.77 -6.31 16.51
CA GLY A 346 -5.18 -4.98 16.66
C GLY A 346 -3.66 -4.97 16.60
N VAL A 347 -3.08 -3.76 16.50
CA VAL A 347 -1.63 -3.55 16.35
C VAL A 347 -0.82 -4.04 17.55
N ALA A 348 -1.41 -4.09 18.75
CA ALA A 348 -0.69 -4.44 19.98
C ALA A 348 -0.07 -5.85 19.93
N GLU A 349 -0.69 -6.81 19.25
CA GLU A 349 -0.18 -8.18 19.11
C GLU A 349 1.11 -8.25 18.27
N LEU A 350 1.24 -7.38 17.27
CA LEU A 350 2.38 -7.34 16.35
C LEU A 350 3.16 -6.02 16.45
N ARG A 351 3.17 -5.39 17.63
CA ARG A 351 3.61 -4.01 17.79
C ARG A 351 5.03 -3.77 17.27
N ASP A 352 5.99 -4.61 17.66
CA ASP A 352 7.39 -4.50 17.22
C ASP A 352 7.51 -4.66 15.70
N GLN A 353 6.92 -5.73 15.15
CA GLN A 353 6.92 -6.00 13.71
C GLN A 353 6.32 -4.83 12.91
N VAL A 354 5.18 -4.28 13.35
CA VAL A 354 4.53 -3.14 12.68
C VAL A 354 5.37 -1.86 12.79
N ARG A 355 6.08 -1.63 13.90
CA ARG A 355 6.98 -0.49 14.05
C ARG A 355 8.16 -0.57 13.07
N ARG A 356 8.83 -1.73 13.01
CA ARG A 356 9.94 -1.98 12.06
C ARG A 356 9.48 -1.84 10.61
N ALA A 357 8.35 -2.46 10.27
CA ALA A 357 7.78 -2.35 8.93
C ALA A 357 7.39 -0.92 8.57
N SER A 358 6.80 -0.19 9.50
CA SER A 358 6.44 1.21 9.26
C SER A 358 7.66 2.11 9.09
N ALA A 359 8.70 1.94 9.91
CA ALA A 359 9.93 2.71 9.78
C ALA A 359 10.60 2.48 8.42
N GLN A 360 10.76 1.22 8.01
CA GLN A 360 11.47 0.88 6.77
C GLN A 360 10.64 1.13 5.50
N ALA A 361 9.30 1.12 5.60
CA ALA A 361 8.42 1.28 4.45
C ALA A 361 7.82 2.66 4.26
N LEU A 362 7.80 3.52 5.28
CA LEU A 362 7.23 4.86 5.20
C LEU A 362 7.81 5.71 4.05
N PRO A 363 9.14 5.75 3.80
CA PRO A 363 9.71 6.54 2.70
C PRO A 363 9.13 6.19 1.33
N ALA A 364 8.76 4.92 1.10
CA ALA A 364 8.15 4.49 -0.16
C ALA A 364 6.85 5.25 -0.48
N LEU A 365 6.10 5.67 0.55
CA LEU A 365 4.79 6.28 0.37
C LEU A 365 4.84 7.69 -0.24
N THR A 366 6.02 8.33 -0.32
CA THR A 366 6.22 9.57 -1.11
C THR A 366 6.04 9.33 -2.60
N TRP A 367 6.30 8.10 -3.06
CA TRP A 367 6.15 7.65 -4.45
C TRP A 367 4.79 7.00 -4.73
N ALA A 368 3.89 6.93 -3.74
CA ALA A 368 2.60 6.27 -3.91
C ALA A 368 1.73 7.03 -4.93
N PRO A 369 1.31 6.39 -6.03
CA PRO A 369 0.55 7.07 -7.07
C PRO A 369 -0.82 7.48 -6.55
N GLY A 370 -1.34 8.63 -6.98
CA GLY A 370 -2.71 9.03 -6.69
C GLY A 370 -3.75 8.10 -7.32
N ARG A 371 -5.01 8.55 -7.35
CA ARG A 371 -6.07 7.86 -8.08
C ARG A 371 -5.70 7.76 -9.56
N VAL A 372 -5.86 6.58 -10.17
CA VAL A 372 -5.67 6.43 -11.63
C VAL A 372 -6.84 7.06 -12.39
N ASP A 373 -6.63 7.48 -13.63
CA ASP A 373 -7.68 8.15 -14.42
C ASP A 373 -8.73 7.17 -14.95
N GLU A 374 -8.30 5.98 -15.36
CA GLU A 374 -9.17 4.95 -15.94
C GLU A 374 -8.70 3.56 -15.48
N VAL A 375 -9.66 2.67 -15.25
CA VAL A 375 -9.40 1.24 -15.04
C VAL A 375 -9.97 0.48 -16.22
N VAL A 376 -9.19 -0.44 -16.77
CA VAL A 376 -9.68 -1.42 -17.76
C VAL A 376 -10.59 -2.42 -17.03
N VAL A 377 -11.84 -2.03 -16.81
CA VAL A 377 -12.85 -2.96 -16.28
C VAL A 377 -13.22 -3.92 -17.42
N PRO A 378 -13.19 -5.24 -17.20
CA PRO A 378 -13.66 -6.18 -18.22
C PRO A 378 -15.08 -5.79 -18.65
N PRO A 379 -15.38 -5.72 -19.97
CA PRO A 379 -16.72 -5.43 -20.49
C PRO A 379 -17.64 -6.64 -20.28
N MET A 380 -17.85 -7.04 -19.03
CA MET A 380 -18.86 -8.04 -18.70
C MET A 380 -20.13 -7.28 -18.32
N ALA A 381 -21.12 -7.28 -19.22
CA ALA A 381 -22.46 -6.88 -18.85
C ALA A 381 -22.91 -7.81 -17.70
N PRO A 382 -23.07 -7.30 -16.45
CA PRO A 382 -23.39 -8.15 -15.33
C PRO A 382 -24.74 -8.83 -15.58
N PRO A 383 -24.93 -10.09 -15.13
CA PRO A 383 -26.21 -10.76 -15.24
C PRO A 383 -27.33 -9.85 -14.72
N ARG A 384 -28.41 -9.70 -15.49
CA ARG A 384 -29.55 -8.85 -15.08
C ARG A 384 -30.19 -9.27 -13.76
N PHE A 385 -30.01 -10.53 -13.36
CA PHE A 385 -30.52 -11.12 -12.13
C PHE A 385 -29.47 -12.05 -11.53
N HIS A 386 -29.46 -12.12 -10.20
CA HIS A 386 -28.65 -13.04 -9.41
C HIS A 386 -29.57 -13.89 -8.53
N ARG A 387 -29.15 -15.12 -8.22
CA ARG A 387 -29.87 -15.95 -7.24
C ARG A 387 -29.69 -15.33 -5.86
N ALA A 388 -30.78 -15.16 -5.13
CA ALA A 388 -30.73 -14.70 -3.75
C ALA A 388 -29.92 -15.67 -2.88
N GLY A 389 -29.24 -15.17 -1.85
CA GLY A 389 -28.36 -15.96 -0.98
C GLY A 389 -26.97 -16.26 -1.54
N THR A 390 -26.73 -16.01 -2.83
CA THR A 390 -25.42 -16.26 -3.46
C THR A 390 -24.45 -15.08 -3.29
N ARG A 391 -23.15 -15.34 -3.49
CA ARG A 391 -22.12 -14.29 -3.55
C ARG A 391 -22.02 -13.75 -4.98
N VAL A 392 -21.97 -12.43 -5.11
CA VAL A 392 -21.84 -11.72 -6.39
C VAL A 392 -20.62 -10.82 -6.36
N ALA A 393 -19.87 -10.79 -7.46
CA ALA A 393 -18.75 -9.89 -7.64
C ALA A 393 -19.24 -8.46 -7.89
N VAL A 394 -18.66 -7.52 -7.15
CA VAL A 394 -18.76 -6.08 -7.36
C VAL A 394 -17.35 -5.59 -7.72
N TRP A 395 -17.24 -4.90 -8.84
CA TRP A 395 -16.01 -4.26 -9.28
C TRP A 395 -15.99 -2.81 -8.85
N LEU A 396 -14.81 -2.32 -8.50
CA LEU A 396 -14.54 -0.97 -8.01
C LEU A 396 -13.35 -0.42 -8.78
N GLY A 397 -13.38 0.88 -9.07
CA GLY A 397 -12.35 1.56 -9.85
C GLY A 397 -12.92 2.77 -10.59
N PRO A 398 -12.10 3.75 -10.96
CA PRO A 398 -10.66 3.82 -10.67
C PRO A 398 -10.36 4.23 -9.22
N LEU A 399 -9.29 3.69 -8.65
CA LEU A 399 -8.80 3.91 -7.27
C LEU A 399 -7.28 4.13 -7.29
N ALA A 400 -6.72 4.58 -6.18
CA ALA A 400 -5.27 4.55 -6.02
C ALA A 400 -4.81 3.10 -5.71
N PRO A 401 -3.76 2.54 -6.36
CA PRO A 401 -3.26 1.19 -6.08
C PRO A 401 -3.04 0.88 -4.59
N GLY A 402 -3.61 -0.18 -4.03
CA GLY A 402 -3.51 -0.50 -2.59
C GLY A 402 -4.51 0.25 -1.67
N GLU A 403 -5.27 1.20 -2.20
CA GLU A 403 -6.29 1.94 -1.45
C GLU A 403 -7.40 1.00 -0.94
N PRO A 404 -7.78 1.05 0.35
CA PRO A 404 -8.85 0.24 0.87
C PRO A 404 -10.22 0.84 0.56
N VAL A 405 -11.17 -0.02 0.22
CA VAL A 405 -12.55 0.33 -0.10
C VAL A 405 -13.52 -0.55 0.66
N CYS A 406 -14.48 0.08 1.32
CA CYS A 406 -15.59 -0.57 1.99
C CYS A 406 -16.78 -0.68 1.04
N VAL A 407 -17.16 -1.91 0.71
CA VAL A 407 -18.35 -2.21 -0.09
C VAL A 407 -19.47 -2.65 0.85
N THR A 408 -20.64 -2.04 0.68
CA THR A 408 -21.85 -2.36 1.44
C THR A 408 -22.99 -2.76 0.50
N VAL A 409 -23.62 -3.90 0.79
CA VAL A 409 -24.82 -4.39 0.10
C VAL A 409 -25.81 -4.91 1.14
N ALA A 410 -26.94 -4.23 1.29
CA ALA A 410 -28.04 -4.66 2.16
C ALA A 410 -27.62 -5.07 3.59
N GLY A 411 -26.76 -4.25 4.21
CA GLY A 411 -26.22 -4.48 5.56
C GLY A 411 -24.96 -5.36 5.61
N SER A 412 -24.70 -6.18 4.58
CA SER A 412 -23.41 -6.89 4.45
C SER A 412 -22.32 -5.90 4.07
N ARG A 413 -21.18 -5.96 4.75
CA ARG A 413 -20.02 -5.10 4.54
C ARG A 413 -18.79 -5.94 4.23
N ARG A 414 -17.91 -5.43 3.37
CA ARG A 414 -16.63 -6.04 3.07
C ARG A 414 -15.61 -4.98 2.71
N GLN A 415 -14.45 -5.01 3.36
CA GLN A 415 -13.28 -4.26 2.92
C GLN A 415 -12.54 -5.06 1.85
N VAL A 416 -12.13 -4.39 0.79
CA VAL A 416 -11.17 -4.90 -0.21
C VAL A 416 -10.16 -3.81 -0.50
N ARG A 417 -9.06 -4.13 -1.19
CA ARG A 417 -8.07 -3.14 -1.63
C ARG A 417 -7.94 -3.14 -3.14
N ALA A 418 -7.61 -1.98 -3.69
CA ALA A 418 -7.22 -1.89 -5.08
C ALA A 418 -5.94 -2.67 -5.34
N ASP A 419 -5.87 -3.39 -6.44
CA ASP A 419 -4.64 -4.00 -6.94
C ASP A 419 -3.71 -2.94 -7.56
N HIS A 420 -2.58 -3.38 -8.10
CA HIS A 420 -1.59 -2.50 -8.75
C HIS A 420 -2.14 -1.71 -9.95
N THR A 421 -3.30 -2.08 -10.50
CA THR A 421 -3.97 -1.39 -11.61
C THR A 421 -5.00 -0.35 -11.14
N GLY A 422 -5.26 -0.25 -9.83
CA GLY A 422 -6.32 0.61 -9.29
C GLY A 422 -7.71 -0.01 -9.36
N ALA A 423 -7.83 -1.30 -9.68
CA ALA A 423 -9.07 -2.06 -9.68
C ALA A 423 -9.26 -2.82 -8.36
N ALA A 424 -10.49 -2.98 -7.89
CA ALA A 424 -10.77 -3.90 -6.79
C ALA A 424 -12.00 -4.75 -7.06
N ARG A 425 -12.04 -5.94 -6.46
CA ARG A 425 -13.17 -6.88 -6.57
C ARG A 425 -13.64 -7.35 -5.21
N ALA A 426 -14.90 -7.07 -4.88
CA ALA A 426 -15.55 -7.56 -3.67
C ALA A 426 -16.57 -8.65 -3.99
N LEU A 427 -16.48 -9.81 -3.33
CA LEU A 427 -17.56 -10.81 -3.36
C LEU A 427 -18.54 -10.53 -2.21
N MET A 428 -19.75 -10.09 -2.58
CA MET A 428 -20.81 -9.67 -1.66
C MET A 428 -21.92 -10.72 -1.59
N LYS A 429 -22.30 -11.16 -0.38
CA LYS A 429 -23.43 -12.07 -0.17
C LYS A 429 -24.74 -11.31 -0.33
N LEU A 430 -25.61 -11.77 -1.22
CA LEU A 430 -26.95 -11.21 -1.36
C LEU A 430 -27.89 -11.79 -0.30
N PRO A 431 -28.82 -10.98 0.25
CA PRO A 431 -29.90 -11.49 1.09
C PRO A 431 -30.70 -12.60 0.38
N ALA A 432 -31.21 -13.56 1.14
CA ALA A 432 -32.01 -14.69 0.62
C ALA A 432 -33.47 -14.29 0.30
N ARG A 433 -33.68 -13.14 -0.35
CA ARG A 433 -35.00 -12.62 -0.73
C ARG A 433 -35.01 -12.00 -2.12
N THR A 434 -36.19 -11.94 -2.74
CA THR A 434 -36.37 -11.23 -4.01
C THR A 434 -36.39 -9.73 -3.76
N ALA A 435 -35.37 -9.00 -4.22
CA ALA A 435 -35.29 -7.55 -4.07
C ALA A 435 -34.21 -6.96 -5.00
N THR A 436 -34.23 -5.63 -5.16
CA THR A 436 -33.10 -4.89 -5.73
C THR A 436 -32.32 -4.25 -4.59
N HIS A 437 -31.03 -4.50 -4.54
CA HIS A 437 -30.13 -3.99 -3.51
C HIS A 437 -29.20 -2.95 -4.12
N ALA A 438 -29.15 -1.77 -3.51
CA ALA A 438 -28.13 -0.78 -3.85
C ALA A 438 -26.76 -1.27 -3.35
N VAL A 439 -25.73 -1.04 -4.17
CA VAL A 439 -24.34 -1.25 -3.81
C VAL A 439 -23.73 0.11 -3.51
N ARG A 440 -23.11 0.24 -2.34
CA ARG A 440 -22.37 1.45 -1.94
C ARG A 440 -20.91 1.09 -1.75
N ALA A 441 -20.01 1.98 -2.16
CA ALA A 441 -18.58 1.81 -1.96
C ALA A 441 -17.97 3.14 -1.47
N VAL A 442 -17.12 3.05 -0.46
CA VAL A 442 -16.41 4.21 0.13
C VAL A 442 -14.94 3.83 0.31
N ALA A 443 -14.06 4.59 -0.32
CA ALA A 443 -12.61 4.50 -0.18
C ALA A 443 -12.10 5.61 0.77
N THR A 444 -10.79 5.62 1.02
CA THR A 444 -10.15 6.70 1.78
C THR A 444 -10.31 8.05 1.06
N SER A 445 -10.28 8.05 -0.28
CA SER A 445 -10.53 9.23 -1.13
C SER A 445 -12.00 9.64 -1.23
N GLY A 446 -12.93 8.93 -0.60
CA GLY A 446 -14.36 9.23 -0.62
C GLY A 446 -15.23 8.22 -1.35
N SER A 447 -16.37 8.65 -1.89
CA SER A 447 -17.35 7.75 -2.51
C SER A 447 -16.87 7.19 -3.86
N VAL A 448 -17.04 5.89 -4.05
CA VAL A 448 -16.66 5.17 -5.27
C VAL A 448 -17.92 4.66 -5.94
N THR A 449 -18.02 4.80 -7.27
CA THR A 449 -19.14 4.20 -8.03
C THR A 449 -18.86 2.71 -8.27
N PRO A 450 -19.65 1.80 -7.69
CA PRO A 450 -19.45 0.36 -7.89
C PRO A 450 -20.11 -0.12 -9.19
N PHE A 451 -19.54 -1.16 -9.78
CA PHE A 451 -20.10 -1.84 -10.95
C PHE A 451 -20.41 -3.32 -10.64
N PRO A 452 -21.70 -3.74 -10.71
CA PRO A 452 -22.89 -2.92 -10.90
C PRO A 452 -23.24 -2.09 -9.65
N SER A 453 -23.93 -0.96 -9.84
CA SER A 453 -24.42 -0.11 -8.74
C SER A 453 -25.69 -0.64 -8.06
N ARG A 454 -26.36 -1.59 -8.70
CA ARG A 454 -27.55 -2.27 -8.19
C ARG A 454 -27.51 -3.76 -8.51
N LEU A 455 -27.85 -4.59 -7.53
CA LEU A 455 -27.93 -6.04 -7.66
C LEU A 455 -29.37 -6.51 -7.50
N ARG A 456 -29.89 -7.22 -8.51
CA ARG A 456 -31.27 -7.75 -8.51
C ARG A 456 -31.26 -9.21 -8.09
N ALA A 457 -31.62 -9.48 -6.84
CA ALA A 457 -31.70 -10.81 -6.27
C ALA A 457 -33.09 -11.42 -6.54
N LEU A 458 -33.15 -12.69 -6.95
CA LEU A 458 -34.40 -13.48 -7.02
C LEU A 458 -34.28 -14.71 -6.13
N ALA A 459 -35.21 -14.85 -5.16
CA ALA A 459 -35.32 -16.06 -4.35
C ALA A 459 -35.99 -17.20 -5.14
N ALA A 460 -36.10 -18.40 -4.57
CA ALA A 460 -36.97 -19.41 -5.16
C ALA A 460 -38.43 -18.89 -5.21
N THR A 461 -39.21 -19.31 -6.20
CA THR A 461 -40.64 -19.00 -6.26
C THR A 461 -41.39 -20.05 -7.04
N THR A 462 -42.68 -20.22 -6.75
CA THR A 462 -43.57 -21.06 -7.56
C THR A 462 -44.55 -20.14 -8.30
N PRO A 463 -44.31 -19.80 -9.58
CA PRO A 463 -45.19 -18.92 -10.33
C PRO A 463 -46.61 -19.49 -10.42
N VAL A 464 -47.61 -18.61 -10.40
CA VAL A 464 -49.00 -18.99 -10.59
C VAL A 464 -49.29 -19.04 -12.09
N VAL A 465 -49.75 -20.19 -12.58
CA VAL A 465 -50.11 -20.40 -14.00
C VAL A 465 -51.62 -20.62 -14.10
N LYS A 466 -52.32 -19.70 -14.78
CA LYS A 466 -53.76 -19.81 -15.03
C LYS A 466 -54.04 -20.01 -16.52
N LEU A 467 -54.70 -21.12 -16.84
CA LEU A 467 -55.37 -21.37 -18.13
C LEU A 467 -56.59 -22.29 -17.91
N ARG A 468 -57.43 -22.46 -18.93
CA ARG A 468 -58.56 -23.41 -18.88
C ARG A 468 -58.07 -24.86 -18.77
N ALA A 469 -58.64 -25.64 -17.84
CA ALA A 469 -58.26 -27.03 -17.61
C ALA A 469 -58.43 -27.93 -18.83
N ARG A 470 -59.43 -27.63 -19.67
CA ARG A 470 -59.67 -28.28 -20.96
C ARG A 470 -59.49 -27.27 -22.09
N VAL A 471 -58.67 -27.60 -23.08
CA VAL A 471 -58.42 -26.75 -24.25
C VAL A 471 -58.46 -27.57 -25.53
N ALA A 472 -59.25 -27.11 -26.50
CA ALA A 472 -59.41 -27.80 -27.76
C ALA A 472 -58.14 -27.73 -28.62
N ARG A 473 -57.82 -28.85 -29.27
CA ARG A 473 -56.66 -28.98 -30.15
C ARG A 473 -56.68 -27.91 -31.26
N GLY A 474 -55.53 -27.34 -31.57
CA GLY A 474 -55.36 -26.34 -32.62
C GLY A 474 -55.94 -24.95 -32.31
N ARG A 475 -56.45 -24.68 -31.09
CA ARG A 475 -56.76 -23.32 -30.61
C ARG A 475 -55.50 -22.66 -30.06
N THR A 476 -55.44 -21.33 -30.17
CA THR A 476 -54.45 -20.51 -29.49
C THR A 476 -55.09 -19.89 -28.25
N VAL A 477 -54.51 -20.16 -27.08
CA VAL A 477 -55.06 -19.72 -25.79
C VAL A 477 -54.03 -18.88 -25.04
N PRO A 478 -54.45 -17.81 -24.33
CA PRO A 478 -53.55 -17.07 -23.44
C PRO A 478 -53.27 -17.89 -22.18
N VAL A 479 -51.99 -17.98 -21.80
CA VAL A 479 -51.56 -18.56 -20.53
C VAL A 479 -51.18 -17.41 -19.62
N ARG A 480 -51.92 -17.19 -18.52
CA ARG A 480 -51.63 -16.07 -17.60
C ARG A 480 -50.67 -16.53 -16.52
N VAL A 481 -49.45 -16.02 -16.54
CA VAL A 481 -48.42 -16.26 -15.53
C VAL A 481 -48.32 -15.07 -14.59
N ARG A 482 -48.25 -15.33 -13.27
CA ARG A 482 -48.07 -14.33 -12.20
C ARG A 482 -47.03 -14.83 -11.20
N GLY A 483 -46.48 -13.93 -10.38
CA GLY A 483 -45.50 -14.28 -9.34
C GLY A 483 -44.05 -14.34 -9.83
N LEU A 484 -43.78 -13.88 -11.06
CA LEU A 484 -42.43 -13.57 -11.49
C LEU A 484 -42.00 -12.20 -10.93
N ALA A 485 -40.72 -11.89 -10.94
CA ALA A 485 -40.23 -10.54 -10.65
C ALA A 485 -40.45 -9.63 -11.86
N ALA A 486 -40.39 -8.31 -11.64
CA ALA A 486 -40.49 -7.34 -12.72
C ALA A 486 -39.40 -7.56 -13.77
N ARG A 487 -39.75 -7.55 -15.06
CA ARG A 487 -38.78 -7.72 -16.17
C ARG A 487 -37.95 -9.02 -16.09
N GLU A 488 -38.47 -10.06 -15.44
CA GLU A 488 -37.83 -11.38 -15.33
C GLU A 488 -38.00 -12.16 -16.65
N PRO A 489 -36.92 -12.71 -17.24
CA PRO A 489 -37.06 -13.60 -18.38
C PRO A 489 -37.78 -14.89 -17.97
N ALA A 490 -38.68 -15.36 -18.82
CA ALA A 490 -39.47 -16.55 -18.59
C ALA A 490 -39.60 -17.40 -19.87
N THR A 491 -39.76 -18.70 -19.67
CA THR A 491 -39.97 -19.69 -20.72
C THR A 491 -41.21 -20.52 -20.42
N LEU A 492 -42.01 -20.78 -21.45
CA LEU A 492 -43.17 -21.66 -21.41
C LEU A 492 -42.82 -22.92 -22.19
N ARG A 493 -43.04 -24.08 -21.57
CA ARG A 493 -42.89 -25.39 -22.19
C ARG A 493 -44.22 -26.13 -22.21
N PHE A 494 -44.55 -26.76 -23.32
CA PHE A 494 -45.73 -27.61 -23.46
C PHE A 494 -45.30 -28.97 -23.99
N ARG A 495 -45.66 -30.05 -23.29
CA ARG A 495 -45.15 -31.41 -23.55
C ARG A 495 -43.62 -31.46 -23.66
N GLY A 496 -42.94 -30.77 -22.73
CA GLY A 496 -41.46 -30.70 -22.66
C GLY A 496 -40.80 -29.71 -23.65
N LYS A 497 -41.48 -29.33 -24.74
CA LYS A 497 -40.95 -28.43 -25.78
C LYS A 497 -41.16 -26.97 -25.42
N VAL A 498 -40.16 -26.11 -25.65
CA VAL A 498 -40.30 -24.65 -25.47
C VAL A 498 -41.23 -24.10 -26.54
N VAL A 499 -42.32 -23.46 -26.11
CA VAL A 499 -43.37 -22.91 -27.00
C VAL A 499 -43.47 -21.40 -26.93
N ALA A 500 -42.90 -20.76 -25.89
CA ALA A 500 -42.74 -19.31 -25.82
C ALA A 500 -41.55 -18.93 -24.95
N ARG A 501 -40.89 -17.82 -25.30
CA ARG A 501 -39.94 -17.09 -24.46
C ARG A 501 -40.41 -15.65 -24.36
N GLY A 502 -40.15 -15.00 -23.23
CA GLY A 502 -40.48 -13.59 -23.07
C GLY A 502 -40.02 -13.06 -21.73
N THR A 503 -40.50 -11.88 -21.39
CA THR A 503 -40.14 -11.18 -20.16
C THR A 503 -41.43 -10.74 -19.48
N SER A 504 -41.50 -10.88 -18.16
CA SER A 504 -42.62 -10.33 -17.39
C SER A 504 -42.66 -8.80 -17.44
N ASP A 505 -43.85 -8.25 -17.24
CA ASP A 505 -44.07 -6.81 -17.10
C ASP A 505 -43.56 -6.29 -15.75
N ALA A 506 -43.78 -4.99 -15.49
CA ALA A 506 -43.38 -4.34 -14.23
C ALA A 506 -44.07 -4.93 -12.99
N SER A 507 -45.22 -5.58 -13.16
CA SER A 507 -45.99 -6.23 -12.09
C SER A 507 -45.67 -7.72 -11.92
N GLY A 508 -44.69 -8.24 -12.66
CA GLY A 508 -44.32 -9.65 -12.56
C GLY A 508 -45.29 -10.61 -13.27
N ARG A 509 -46.07 -10.10 -14.24
CA ARG A 509 -47.01 -10.90 -15.02
C ARG A 509 -46.46 -11.14 -16.42
N TRP A 510 -46.77 -12.30 -16.99
CA TRP A 510 -46.40 -12.65 -18.36
C TRP A 510 -47.55 -13.45 -18.98
N THR A 511 -48.03 -13.04 -20.17
CA THR A 511 -49.19 -13.67 -20.82
C THR A 511 -48.87 -14.17 -22.23
N PRO A 512 -48.08 -15.26 -22.37
CA PRO A 512 -47.79 -15.84 -23.67
C PRO A 512 -49.03 -16.49 -24.30
N ARG A 513 -49.05 -16.54 -25.64
CA ARG A 513 -50.05 -17.28 -26.41
C ARG A 513 -49.55 -18.70 -26.67
N LEU A 514 -50.33 -19.70 -26.28
CA LEU A 514 -50.05 -21.13 -26.49
C LEU A 514 -50.92 -21.66 -27.63
N ARG A 515 -50.30 -22.14 -28.72
CA ARG A 515 -50.99 -22.97 -29.72
C ARG A 515 -51.04 -24.42 -29.24
N VAL A 516 -52.23 -24.94 -28.97
CA VAL A 516 -52.42 -26.30 -28.43
C VAL A 516 -52.22 -27.33 -29.56
N THR A 517 -51.24 -28.21 -29.41
CA THR A 517 -50.85 -29.21 -30.43
C THR A 517 -50.73 -30.62 -29.82
N GLY A 518 -50.65 -31.65 -30.67
CA GLY A 518 -50.48 -33.04 -30.24
C GLY A 518 -51.79 -33.81 -29.99
N LYS A 519 -51.67 -35.04 -29.45
CA LYS A 519 -52.79 -35.95 -29.18
C LYS A 519 -53.70 -35.43 -28.06
N ALA A 520 -54.97 -35.83 -28.09
CA ALA A 520 -55.90 -35.61 -26.98
C ALA A 520 -55.40 -36.32 -25.70
N GLY A 521 -55.83 -35.84 -24.54
CA GLY A 521 -55.42 -36.35 -23.24
C GLY A 521 -54.57 -35.38 -22.41
N PRO A 522 -54.04 -35.82 -21.27
CA PRO A 522 -53.26 -34.98 -20.36
C PRO A 522 -51.96 -34.52 -21.01
N ALA A 523 -51.60 -33.26 -20.79
CA ALA A 523 -50.37 -32.64 -21.26
C ALA A 523 -49.79 -31.72 -20.18
N THR A 524 -48.48 -31.81 -19.98
CA THR A 524 -47.76 -30.95 -19.04
C THR A 524 -47.49 -29.58 -19.66
N LEU A 525 -47.89 -28.53 -18.96
CA LEU A 525 -47.52 -27.15 -19.22
C LEU A 525 -46.60 -26.67 -18.09
N ALA A 526 -45.38 -26.29 -18.42
CA ALA A 526 -44.39 -25.84 -17.44
C ALA A 526 -43.94 -24.41 -17.73
N VAL A 527 -43.93 -23.58 -16.70
CA VAL A 527 -43.34 -22.24 -16.72
C VAL A 527 -42.07 -22.26 -15.91
N ARG A 528 -41.02 -21.62 -16.43
CA ARG A 528 -39.75 -21.39 -15.73
C ARG A 528 -39.33 -19.93 -15.89
N GLY A 529 -39.05 -19.25 -14.79
CA GLY A 529 -38.49 -17.91 -14.74
C GLY A 529 -36.98 -17.90 -15.01
N ALA A 530 -36.27 -16.90 -14.47
CA ALA A 530 -34.84 -16.70 -14.71
C ALA A 530 -33.98 -17.86 -14.18
N PHE A 531 -34.45 -18.54 -13.13
CA PHE A 531 -33.73 -19.61 -12.45
C PHE A 531 -34.53 -20.92 -12.38
N ALA A 532 -33.82 -22.04 -12.19
CA ALA A 532 -34.41 -23.39 -12.27
C ALA A 532 -35.43 -23.70 -11.16
N ASP A 533 -35.28 -23.05 -10.01
CA ASP A 533 -36.10 -23.07 -8.80
C ASP A 533 -37.25 -22.05 -8.84
N ARG A 534 -37.41 -21.32 -9.95
CA ARG A 534 -38.50 -20.38 -10.20
C ARG A 534 -39.46 -20.98 -11.22
N ARG A 535 -40.11 -22.10 -10.88
CA ARG A 535 -40.87 -22.91 -11.85
C ARG A 535 -42.21 -23.41 -11.32
N ARG A 536 -43.14 -23.67 -12.23
CA ARG A 536 -44.42 -24.35 -11.96
C ARG A 536 -44.80 -25.22 -13.13
N SER A 537 -45.22 -26.45 -12.85
CA SER A 537 -45.86 -27.33 -13.82
C SER A 537 -47.34 -27.48 -13.47
N VAL A 538 -48.18 -27.51 -14.49
CA VAL A 538 -49.62 -27.81 -14.39
C VAL A 538 -50.00 -28.81 -15.46
N THR A 539 -50.99 -29.64 -15.17
CA THR A 539 -51.58 -30.57 -16.15
C THR A 539 -52.76 -29.92 -16.82
N VAL A 540 -52.83 -30.05 -18.15
CA VAL A 540 -53.90 -29.52 -18.98
C VAL A 540 -54.42 -30.64 -19.86
N THR A 541 -55.74 -30.78 -19.98
CA THR A 541 -56.34 -31.79 -20.85
C THR A 541 -56.57 -31.21 -22.24
N VAL A 542 -55.90 -31.79 -23.24
CA VAL A 542 -56.16 -31.49 -24.64
C VAL A 542 -57.39 -32.28 -25.07
N VAL A 543 -58.44 -31.59 -25.50
CA VAL A 543 -59.64 -32.22 -26.05
C VAL A 543 -59.63 -32.19 -27.58
N PRO A 544 -60.31 -33.12 -28.27
CA PRO A 544 -60.58 -33.02 -29.69
C PRO A 544 -61.19 -31.66 -30.07
N ARG A 545 -61.11 -31.30 -31.34
CA ARG A 545 -61.65 -30.02 -31.81
C ARG A 545 -63.15 -29.97 -31.70
#